data_AF-A0A961DYN0-F1
#
_entry.id   AF-A0A961DYN0-F1
#
_cell.length_a   1.000
_cell.length_b   1.000
_cell.length_c   1.000
_cell.angle_alpha   90.00
_cell.angle_beta   90.00
_cell.angle_gamma   90.00
#
_symmetry.space_group_name_H-M   'P 1'
#
loop_
_entity.id
_entity.type
_entity.pdbx_description
1 polymer ?
#
loop_
_entity_poly.entity_id
_entity_poly.type
_entity_poly.pdbx_seq_one_letter_code
_entity_poly.pdbx_strand_id
1 'polypeptide(L)'
;VADVIDRNAAPGDCLVLDNSSAWNPGPIRPLSAARPDVYRKLRDHGRGRTALQRERLWDGHVAVWAWADAMPGCPALWTVTERDPRMPDHQRGPALPPGPRLGRSMAYQVPSRFGFHVVERWQFSFAQVTKSVR
;
A
#
# COMPACT_ATOMS: atom_id res chain seq x y z
N VAL A 1 -2.54 0.66 -11.53
CA VAL A 1 -2.08 0.18 -10.20
C VAL A 1 -1.64 -1.27 -10.25
N ALA A 2 -2.53 -2.23 -10.53
CA ALA A 2 -2.17 -3.66 -10.55
C ALA A 2 -0.95 -3.96 -11.45
N ASP A 3 -0.87 -3.37 -12.65
CA ASP A 3 0.28 -3.60 -13.55
C ASP A 3 1.63 -3.13 -12.98
N VAL A 4 1.64 -2.10 -12.12
CA VAL A 4 2.87 -1.68 -11.42
C VAL A 4 3.27 -2.75 -10.40
N ILE A 5 2.31 -3.26 -9.63
CA ILE A 5 2.56 -4.33 -8.66
C ILE A 5 3.02 -5.61 -9.37
N ASP A 6 2.36 -5.96 -10.47
CA ASP A 6 2.66 -7.17 -11.22
C ASP A 6 4.09 -7.15 -11.76
N ARG A 7 4.48 -6.03 -12.40
CA ARG A 7 5.81 -5.87 -13.01
C ARG A 7 6.95 -5.68 -12.00
N ASN A 8 6.70 -5.04 -10.86
CA ASN A 8 7.79 -4.55 -10.00
C ASN A 8 7.87 -5.20 -8.63
N ALA A 9 6.79 -5.77 -8.10
CA ALA A 9 6.78 -6.39 -6.78
C ALA A 9 7.25 -7.85 -6.84
N ALA A 10 8.06 -8.25 -5.87
CA ALA A 10 8.55 -9.61 -5.74
C ALA A 10 7.62 -10.46 -4.85
N PRO A 11 7.56 -11.79 -5.04
CA PRO A 11 6.89 -12.67 -4.09
C PRO A 11 7.46 -12.51 -2.67
N GLY A 12 6.59 -12.35 -1.69
CA GLY A 12 6.97 -12.12 -0.29
C GLY A 12 7.06 -10.65 0.12
N ASP A 13 7.06 -9.70 -0.82
CA ASP A 13 6.87 -8.29 -0.51
C ASP A 13 5.53 -8.05 0.21
N CYS A 14 5.45 -6.98 0.99
CA CYS A 14 4.26 -6.67 1.78
C CYS A 14 3.40 -5.58 1.14
N LEU A 15 2.09 -5.68 1.28
CA LEU A 15 1.11 -4.74 0.75
C LEU A 15 0.52 -3.88 1.87
N VAL A 16 0.48 -2.57 1.64
CA VAL A 16 -0.25 -1.60 2.47
C VAL A 16 -1.32 -0.93 1.62
N LEU A 17 -2.58 -1.22 1.89
CA LEU A 17 -3.68 -0.45 1.33
C LEU A 17 -4.05 0.62 2.35
N ASP A 18 -3.82 1.89 2.03
CA ASP A 18 -4.08 2.99 2.96
C ASP A 18 -5.58 3.18 3.19
N ASN A 19 -6.02 2.96 4.43
CA ASN A 19 -7.41 3.14 4.84
C ASN A 19 -7.78 4.60 5.19
N SER A 20 -6.82 5.52 5.15
CA SER A 20 -7.05 6.95 5.33
C SER A 20 -7.34 7.69 4.01
N SER A 21 -7.26 7.00 2.86
CA SER A 21 -7.64 7.59 1.56
C SER A 21 -9.12 7.96 1.52
N ALA A 22 -9.47 9.06 0.84
CA ALA A 22 -10.86 9.50 0.70
C ALA A 22 -11.67 8.71 -0.36
N TRP A 23 -11.23 7.51 -0.75
CA TRP A 23 -11.88 6.71 -1.79
C TRP A 23 -13.22 6.14 -1.29
N ASN A 24 -14.26 6.28 -2.09
CA ASN A 24 -15.58 5.69 -1.84
C ASN A 24 -15.95 4.65 -2.92
N PRO A 25 -16.52 3.50 -2.54
CA PRO A 25 -16.69 3.01 -1.16
C PRO A 25 -15.35 2.61 -0.54
N GLY A 26 -15.04 3.09 0.67
CA GLY A 26 -13.81 2.71 1.37
C GLY A 26 -13.86 1.26 1.88
N PRO A 27 -12.71 0.62 2.19
CA PRO A 27 -11.31 0.96 1.88
C PRO A 27 -10.88 0.49 0.46
N ILE A 28 -9.65 0.80 0.02
CA ILE A 28 -9.03 0.51 -1.32
C ILE A 28 -9.05 -1.00 -1.74
N ARG A 29 -9.62 -1.88 -0.92
CA ARG A 29 -9.75 -3.33 -1.12
C ARG A 29 -10.36 -3.80 -2.45
N PRO A 30 -11.22 -3.04 -3.17
CA PRO A 30 -11.63 -3.41 -4.52
C PRO A 30 -10.46 -3.66 -5.48
N LEU A 31 -9.30 -3.03 -5.30
CA LEU A 31 -8.12 -3.29 -6.13
C LEU A 31 -7.64 -4.74 -6.05
N SER A 32 -7.53 -5.29 -4.84
CA SER A 32 -7.11 -6.68 -4.65
C SER A 32 -8.17 -7.69 -5.09
N ALA A 33 -9.45 -7.32 -5.02
CA ALA A 33 -10.54 -8.17 -5.50
C ALA A 33 -10.62 -8.20 -7.03
N ALA A 34 -10.27 -7.10 -7.72
CA ALA A 34 -10.33 -7.00 -9.18
C ALA A 34 -9.21 -7.78 -9.89
N ARG A 35 -8.02 -7.91 -9.28
CA ARG A 35 -6.85 -8.63 -9.84
C ARG A 35 -6.17 -9.54 -8.81
N PRO A 36 -6.87 -10.55 -8.28
CA PRO A 36 -6.37 -11.36 -7.16
C PRO A 36 -5.09 -12.14 -7.51
N ASP A 37 -4.89 -12.47 -8.78
CA ASP A 37 -3.67 -13.08 -9.32
C ASP A 37 -2.41 -12.27 -9.01
N VAL A 38 -2.49 -10.94 -9.17
CA VAL A 38 -1.36 -10.01 -8.98
C VAL A 38 -0.98 -9.88 -7.50
N TYR A 39 -1.97 -9.84 -6.61
CA TYR A 39 -1.74 -9.57 -5.19
C TYR A 39 -1.46 -10.81 -4.37
N ARG A 40 -1.72 -12.02 -4.88
CA ARG A 40 -1.49 -13.29 -4.15
C ARG A 40 -0.03 -13.52 -3.80
N LYS A 41 0.90 -12.98 -4.59
CA LYS A 41 2.34 -13.04 -4.30
C LYS A 41 2.77 -12.14 -3.13
N LEU A 42 1.92 -11.21 -2.71
CA LEU A 42 2.22 -10.26 -1.64
C LEU A 42 1.64 -10.69 -0.29
N ARG A 43 2.31 -10.29 0.78
CA ARG A 43 1.83 -10.43 2.16
C ARG A 43 0.96 -9.23 2.52
N ASP A 44 -0.35 -9.46 2.59
CA ASP A 44 -1.35 -8.45 2.96
C ASP A 44 -1.77 -8.63 4.42
N HIS A 45 -0.91 -8.19 5.34
CA HIS A 45 -1.18 -8.26 6.79
C HIS A 45 -2.34 -7.36 7.23
N GLY A 46 -2.70 -6.37 6.42
CA GLY A 46 -3.87 -5.53 6.67
C GLY A 46 -5.19 -6.20 6.30
N ARG A 47 -5.19 -7.42 5.73
CA ARG A 47 -6.44 -8.13 5.38
C ARG A 47 -7.06 -8.69 6.66
N GLY A 48 -8.27 -8.20 6.98
CA GLY A 48 -9.06 -8.73 8.09
C GLY A 48 -9.86 -9.97 7.69
N ARG A 49 -10.96 -10.21 8.39
CA ARG A 49 -11.94 -11.26 8.03
C ARG A 49 -12.38 -11.11 6.58
N THR A 50 -12.51 -12.23 5.87
CA THR A 50 -12.91 -12.22 4.46
C THR A 50 -14.33 -11.67 4.27
N ALA A 51 -14.63 -11.20 3.08
CA ALA A 51 -15.96 -10.80 2.65
C ALA A 51 -17.02 -11.86 2.99
N LEU A 52 -16.70 -13.13 2.73
CA LEU A 52 -17.54 -14.29 3.06
C LEU A 52 -17.75 -14.45 4.57
N GLN A 53 -16.67 -14.40 5.38
CA GLN A 53 -16.77 -14.49 6.84
C GLN A 53 -17.54 -13.34 7.47
N ARG A 54 -17.72 -12.23 6.75
CA ARG A 54 -18.40 -11.02 7.22
C ARG A 54 -19.81 -10.88 6.67
N GLU A 55 -20.21 -11.70 5.70
CA GLU A 55 -21.44 -11.51 4.90
C GLU A 55 -21.50 -10.09 4.28
N ARG A 56 -20.39 -9.64 3.69
CA ARG A 56 -20.24 -8.32 3.05
C ARG A 56 -19.60 -8.46 1.67
N LEU A 57 -19.63 -7.39 0.87
CA LEU A 57 -19.00 -7.35 -0.44
C LEU A 57 -17.45 -7.34 -0.37
N TRP A 58 -16.88 -6.77 0.69
CA TRP A 58 -15.44 -6.55 0.81
C TRP A 58 -14.87 -7.16 2.09
N ASP A 59 -13.60 -7.58 2.00
CA ASP A 59 -12.81 -7.99 3.16
C ASP A 59 -12.72 -6.87 4.20
N GLY A 60 -12.63 -7.27 5.46
CA GLY A 60 -12.25 -6.36 6.54
C GLY A 60 -10.86 -5.78 6.30
N HIS A 61 -10.63 -4.59 6.85
CA HIS A 61 -9.33 -3.96 6.83
C HIS A 61 -8.83 -3.77 8.26
N VAL A 62 -7.59 -4.19 8.50
CA VAL A 62 -6.87 -4.02 9.75
C VAL A 62 -5.87 -2.91 9.55
N ALA A 63 -5.87 -1.96 10.47
CA ALA A 63 -5.02 -0.78 10.40
C ALA A 63 -3.52 -1.15 10.45
N VAL A 64 -2.70 -0.34 9.78
CA VAL A 64 -1.26 -0.57 9.61
C VAL A 64 -0.48 -0.73 10.93
N TRP A 65 -0.89 -0.04 12.00
CA TRP A 65 -0.25 -0.16 13.31
C TRP A 65 -0.53 -1.49 14.00
N ALA A 66 -1.65 -2.15 13.69
CA ALA A 66 -2.03 -3.42 14.34
C ALA A 66 -1.22 -4.63 13.83
N TRP A 67 -0.47 -4.47 12.74
CA TRP A 67 0.46 -5.49 12.24
C TRP A 67 1.90 -4.97 12.14
N ALA A 68 2.23 -3.90 12.86
CA ALA A 68 3.56 -3.30 12.84
C ALA A 68 4.69 -4.31 13.14
N ASP A 69 4.44 -5.28 14.01
CA ASP A 69 5.41 -6.33 14.37
C ASP A 69 5.77 -7.27 13.22
N ALA A 70 4.95 -7.36 12.17
CA ALA A 70 5.26 -8.14 10.97
C ALA A 70 6.18 -7.39 9.99
N MET A 71 6.32 -6.07 10.12
CA MET A 71 7.08 -5.23 9.19
C MET A 71 8.55 -5.62 9.04
N PRO A 72 9.28 -6.08 10.07
CA PRO A 72 10.66 -6.56 9.90
C PRO A 72 10.80 -7.75 8.94
N GLY A 73 9.72 -8.51 8.73
CA GLY A 73 9.70 -9.62 7.77
C GLY A 73 9.39 -9.22 6.32
N CYS A 74 9.25 -7.92 6.03
CA CYS A 74 8.89 -7.42 4.70
C CYS A 74 10.14 -6.94 3.93
N PRO A 75 10.51 -7.57 2.80
CA PRO A 75 11.64 -7.12 1.98
C PRO A 75 11.41 -5.72 1.39
N ALA A 76 10.21 -5.48 0.84
CA ALA A 76 9.73 -4.16 0.45
C ALA A 76 8.27 -3.98 0.87
N LEU A 77 7.87 -2.71 1.06
CA LEU A 77 6.49 -2.32 1.25
C LEU A 77 5.95 -1.62 0.01
N TRP A 78 4.82 -2.13 -0.48
CA TRP A 78 4.04 -1.53 -1.55
C TRP A 78 2.83 -0.84 -0.96
N THR A 79 2.87 0.48 -0.89
CA THR A 79 1.75 1.28 -0.38
C THR A 79 0.92 1.81 -1.52
N VAL A 80 -0.38 1.54 -1.51
CA VAL A 80 -1.36 2.18 -2.39
C VAL A 80 -2.17 3.18 -1.56
N THR A 81 -2.14 4.44 -1.96
CA THR A 81 -2.89 5.53 -1.31
C THR A 81 -3.42 6.51 -2.36
N GLU A 82 -3.97 7.63 -1.91
CA GLU A 82 -4.53 8.67 -2.76
C GLU A 82 -3.45 9.42 -3.53
N ARG A 83 -3.75 9.83 -4.77
CA ARG A 83 -2.87 10.67 -5.62
C ARG A 83 -2.39 11.91 -4.84
N ASP A 84 -1.11 12.26 -4.96
CA ASP A 84 -0.57 13.57 -4.53
C ASP A 84 -0.19 14.40 -5.75
N PRO A 85 -1.02 15.39 -6.16
CA PRO A 85 -0.78 16.16 -7.37
C PRO A 85 0.44 17.09 -7.30
N ARG A 86 1.06 17.24 -6.12
CA ARG A 86 2.30 18.03 -5.96
C ARG A 86 3.55 17.22 -6.23
N MET A 87 3.43 15.90 -6.38
CA MET A 87 4.55 15.02 -6.72
C MET A 87 4.52 14.73 -8.24
N PRO A 88 5.68 14.54 -8.88
CA PRO A 88 5.76 14.08 -10.27
C PRO A 88 5.07 12.74 -10.51
N ASP A 89 4.67 12.50 -11.76
CA ASP A 89 3.93 11.30 -12.15
C ASP A 89 4.71 10.00 -11.89
N HIS A 90 6.03 10.03 -12.03
CA HIS A 90 6.92 8.94 -11.64
C HIS A 90 8.23 9.49 -11.08
N GLN A 91 8.73 8.88 -10.01
CA GLN A 91 10.01 9.22 -9.40
C GLN A 91 10.71 7.97 -8.89
N ARG A 92 12.03 7.89 -9.07
CA ARG A 92 12.91 6.88 -8.46
C ARG A 92 14.11 7.57 -7.84
N GLY A 93 14.56 7.10 -6.68
CA GLY A 93 15.75 7.62 -6.01
C GLY A 93 16.14 6.78 -4.80
N PRO A 94 17.33 7.04 -4.22
CA PRO A 94 17.81 6.28 -3.07
C PRO A 94 16.98 6.51 -1.80
N ALA A 95 16.43 7.72 -1.62
CA ALA A 95 15.47 8.03 -0.57
C ALA A 95 14.66 9.26 -0.97
N LEU A 96 13.44 9.04 -1.42
CA LEU A 96 12.52 10.08 -1.84
C LEU A 96 11.74 10.62 -0.62
N PRO A 97 11.45 11.94 -0.59
CA PRO A 97 10.50 12.46 0.39
C PRO A 97 9.14 11.79 0.17
N PRO A 98 8.39 11.46 1.24
CA PRO A 98 7.09 10.80 1.12
C PRO A 98 6.04 11.69 0.45
N GLY A 99 6.30 12.98 0.27
CA GLY A 99 5.33 13.93 -0.25
C GLY A 99 4.26 14.26 0.81
N PRO A 100 3.53 15.37 0.68
CA PRO A 100 2.79 15.86 1.81
C PRO A 100 1.43 15.17 2.04
N ARG A 101 0.94 14.33 1.11
CA ARG A 101 -0.19 13.41 1.41
C ARG A 101 0.29 12.15 2.13
N LEU A 102 1.12 11.34 1.49
CA LEU A 102 1.58 10.07 2.07
C LEU A 102 2.36 10.30 3.38
N GLY A 103 3.16 11.37 3.49
CA GLY A 103 3.90 11.68 4.72
C GLY A 103 3.03 11.96 5.96
N ARG A 104 1.75 12.30 5.76
CA ARG A 104 0.77 12.49 6.84
C ARG A 104 -0.02 11.21 7.16
N SER A 105 0.03 10.22 6.28
CA SER A 105 -0.69 8.96 6.45
C SER A 105 0.07 8.02 7.38
N MET A 106 -0.67 7.29 8.23
CA MET A 106 -0.12 6.21 9.04
C MET A 106 0.47 5.09 8.17
N ALA A 107 0.01 4.95 6.92
CA ALA A 107 0.56 4.01 5.94
C ALA A 107 2.03 4.28 5.58
N TYR A 108 2.55 5.47 5.90
CA TYR A 108 3.98 5.79 5.85
C TYR A 108 4.60 5.97 7.23
N GLN A 109 3.94 6.71 8.13
CA GLN A 109 4.53 7.05 9.43
C GLN A 109 4.82 5.84 10.31
N VAL A 110 4.04 4.76 10.20
CA VAL A 110 4.32 3.53 10.94
C VAL A 110 5.53 2.82 10.32
N PRO A 111 5.55 2.46 9.02
CA PRO A 111 6.74 1.89 8.39
C PRO A 111 8.03 2.69 8.57
N SER A 112 7.97 4.02 8.52
CA SER A 112 9.17 4.86 8.61
C SER A 112 9.89 4.72 9.95
N ARG A 113 9.16 4.38 11.04
CA ARG A 113 9.75 4.10 12.36
C ARG A 113 10.58 2.82 12.37
N PHE A 114 10.38 1.94 11.38
CA PHE A 114 11.19 0.75 11.18
C PHE A 114 12.25 0.93 10.08
N GLY A 115 12.54 2.16 9.66
CA GLY A 115 13.57 2.47 8.66
C GLY A 115 13.09 2.45 7.21
N PHE A 116 11.81 2.15 6.95
CA PHE A 116 11.30 2.17 5.58
C PHE A 116 11.26 3.59 5.01
N HIS A 117 11.86 3.79 3.85
CA HIS A 117 11.85 5.04 3.10
C HIS A 117 11.43 4.77 1.65
N VAL A 118 10.79 5.76 1.02
CA VAL A 118 10.30 5.61 -0.35
C VAL A 118 11.49 5.63 -1.31
N VAL A 119 11.56 4.64 -2.20
CA VAL A 119 12.58 4.58 -3.26
C VAL A 119 11.99 4.75 -4.65
N GLU A 120 10.68 4.51 -4.79
CA GLU A 120 9.97 4.70 -6.06
C GLU A 120 8.51 5.07 -5.83
N ARG A 121 7.96 5.91 -6.71
CA ARG A 121 6.58 6.42 -6.65
C ARG A 121 5.99 6.53 -8.04
N TRP A 122 4.73 6.10 -8.20
CA TRP A 122 3.91 6.33 -9.39
C TRP A 122 2.61 7.03 -9.00
N GLN A 123 2.21 8.05 -9.75
CA GLN A 123 0.91 8.71 -9.64
C GLN A 123 -0.04 8.19 -10.74
N PHE A 124 -1.31 8.09 -10.40
CA PHE A 124 -2.42 7.74 -11.30
C PHE A 124 -3.54 8.77 -11.13
N SER A 125 -4.66 8.62 -11.86
CA SER A 125 -5.79 9.55 -11.80
C SER A 125 -6.31 9.76 -10.37
N PHE A 126 -6.44 8.70 -9.57
CA PHE A 126 -6.92 8.76 -8.18
C PHE A 126 -5.95 8.20 -7.14
N ALA A 127 -4.94 7.45 -7.59
CA ALA A 127 -4.04 6.70 -6.72
C ALA A 127 -2.61 7.20 -6.81
N GLN A 128 -1.83 6.86 -5.81
CA GLN A 128 -0.41 6.67 -5.96
C GLN A 128 0.00 5.29 -5.44
N VAL A 129 1.08 4.77 -6.00
CA VAL A 129 1.75 3.56 -5.54
C VAL A 129 3.17 3.96 -5.14
N THR A 130 3.61 3.57 -3.95
CA THR A 130 5.01 3.74 -3.54
C THR A 130 5.64 2.42 -3.18
N LYS A 131 6.92 2.26 -3.56
CA LYS A 131 7.81 1.22 -3.06
C LYS A 131 8.68 1.81 -1.97
N SER A 132 8.69 1.17 -0.81
CA SER A 132 9.56 1.53 0.31
C SER A 132 10.45 0.36 0.70
N VAL A 133 11.71 0.64 1.02
CA VAL A 133 12.71 -0.33 1.50
C VAL A 133 13.41 0.21 2.75
N ARG A 134 14.18 -0.63 3.43
CA ARG A 134 15.01 -0.24 4.60
C ARG A 134 16.47 -0.16 4.20
#